data_AF-A0A5C7JLD7-F1
#
_entry.id   AF-A0A5C7JLD7-F1
#
_cell.length_a   1.000
_cell.length_b   1.000
_cell.length_c   1.000
_cell.angle_alpha   90.00
_cell.angle_beta   90.00
_cell.angle_gamma   90.00
#
_symmetry.space_group_name_H-M   'P 1'
#
loop_
_entity.id
_entity.type
_entity.pdbx_description
1 polymer ?
#
loop_
_entity_poly.entity_id
_entity_poly.type
_entity_poly.pdbx_seq_one_letter_code
_entity_poly.pdbx_strand_id
1 'polypeptide(L)'
;MYHKPIKNLSIKDVPIKREHPGSFGAIRKYDIHSGIDLYCEPGTLVYSITSGEVVSISQFTGEAVGCGWWNDTFEVTIKTLEGKFIVYGEIQPEPTLKLGQSVTPGDVLGHVITVLKKDKGLPMTMLHLEYYNEMYDLNPVVWELDTKKPETLMNPLFLIFKTFDEPNTKPRPKTKTQLFNDRWQEHLENDHYGLAIDVDEVIEYLDKKFELLKKDYPNFTYAQIKTKFSFCTVYM
;
A
#
# COMPACT_ATOMS: atom_id res chain seq x y z
N MET A 1 10.92 2.70 -4.90
CA MET A 1 10.26 3.99 -5.23
C MET A 1 8.89 3.64 -5.80
N TYR A 2 7.85 4.42 -5.49
CA TYR A 2 6.50 4.19 -6.00
C TYR A 2 6.08 5.34 -6.90
N HIS A 3 5.29 5.05 -7.94
CA HIS A 3 4.72 6.05 -8.84
C HIS A 3 3.19 5.98 -8.76
N LYS A 4 2.52 7.12 -8.88
CA LYS A 4 1.05 7.14 -8.93
C LYS A 4 0.58 6.40 -10.18
N PRO A 5 -0.45 5.55 -10.10
CA PRO A 5 -0.92 4.81 -11.28
C PRO A 5 -1.54 5.73 -12.34
N ILE A 6 -1.99 6.92 -11.95
CA ILE A 6 -2.40 8.01 -12.85
C ILE A 6 -1.76 9.33 -12.36
N LYS A 7 -1.26 10.14 -13.30
CA LYS A 7 -0.36 11.29 -12.99
C LYS A 7 -0.96 12.32 -12.01
N ASN A 8 -2.24 12.61 -12.16
CA ASN A 8 -2.92 13.66 -11.38
C ASN A 8 -3.76 13.12 -10.22
N LEU A 9 -3.51 11.88 -9.78
CA LEU A 9 -4.25 11.31 -8.64
C LEU A 9 -4.06 12.18 -7.39
N SER A 10 -5.16 12.70 -6.86
CA SER A 10 -5.23 13.35 -5.55
C SER A 10 -5.73 12.35 -4.51
N ILE A 11 -5.24 12.46 -3.28
CA ILE A 11 -5.69 11.62 -2.17
C ILE A 11 -7.18 11.78 -1.89
N LYS A 12 -7.76 12.94 -2.23
CA LYS A 12 -9.19 13.24 -2.06
C LYS A 12 -10.08 12.47 -3.04
N ASP A 13 -9.51 12.04 -4.16
CA ASP A 13 -10.23 11.35 -5.23
C ASP A 13 -10.17 9.83 -5.06
N VAL A 14 -9.39 9.34 -4.09
CA VAL A 14 -9.26 7.91 -3.79
C VAL A 14 -10.49 7.46 -3.00
N PRO A 15 -11.24 6.45 -3.46
CA PRO A 15 -12.40 5.93 -2.74
C PRO A 15 -11.93 5.10 -1.53
N ILE A 16 -11.91 5.74 -0.36
CA ILE A 16 -11.47 5.13 0.90
C ILE A 16 -12.63 4.69 1.81
N LYS A 17 -13.84 5.22 1.58
CA LYS A 17 -15.01 4.96 2.44
C LYS A 17 -15.80 3.78 1.89
N ARG A 18 -16.11 2.80 2.74
CA ARG A 18 -16.72 1.54 2.31
C ARG A 18 -18.09 1.70 1.63
N GLU A 19 -18.82 2.78 1.93
CA GLU A 19 -20.08 3.11 1.27
C GLU A 19 -19.92 3.58 -0.19
N HIS A 20 -18.73 4.02 -0.59
CA HIS A 20 -18.46 4.42 -1.96
C HIS A 20 -18.32 3.15 -2.83
N PRO A 21 -19.08 3.01 -3.94
CA PRO A 21 -19.08 1.77 -4.72
C PRO A 21 -17.69 1.39 -5.24
N GLY A 22 -16.87 2.37 -5.64
CA GLY A 22 -15.48 2.17 -6.06
C GLY A 22 -14.47 1.82 -4.96
N SER A 23 -14.86 1.75 -3.68
CA SER A 23 -13.94 1.40 -2.59
C SER A 23 -13.73 -0.10 -2.47
N PHE A 24 -12.54 -0.51 -2.02
CA PHE A 24 -12.27 -1.90 -1.66
C PHE A 24 -13.21 -2.38 -0.55
N GLY A 25 -13.83 -3.55 -0.74
CA GLY A 25 -14.76 -4.14 0.21
C GLY A 25 -16.14 -3.47 0.25
N ALA A 26 -16.45 -2.58 -0.70
CA ALA A 26 -17.79 -2.01 -0.86
C ALA A 26 -18.76 -3.12 -1.26
N ILE A 27 -19.89 -3.21 -0.56
CA ILE A 27 -20.94 -4.18 -0.90
C ILE A 27 -21.77 -3.60 -2.04
N ARG A 28 -21.71 -4.25 -3.20
CA ARG A 28 -22.45 -3.89 -4.40
C ARG A 28 -23.66 -4.81 -4.55
N LYS A 29 -24.41 -4.64 -5.64
CA LYS A 29 -25.64 -5.41 -5.89
C LYS A 29 -25.37 -6.91 -6.06
N TYR A 30 -24.24 -7.27 -6.64
CA TYR A 30 -23.94 -8.66 -7.04
C TYR A 30 -22.67 -9.22 -6.38
N ASP A 31 -21.78 -8.35 -5.89
CA ASP A 31 -20.45 -8.69 -5.42
C ASP A 31 -20.02 -7.77 -4.27
N ILE A 32 -18.91 -8.13 -3.63
CA ILE A 32 -18.11 -7.23 -2.80
C ILE A 32 -16.93 -6.79 -3.65
N HIS A 33 -16.68 -5.49 -3.71
CA HIS A 33 -15.67 -4.95 -4.62
C HIS A 33 -14.25 -5.42 -4.24
N SER A 34 -13.61 -6.17 -5.14
CA SER A 34 -12.27 -6.76 -4.97
C SER A 34 -11.13 -5.76 -5.14
N GLY A 35 -11.36 -4.65 -5.84
CA GLY A 35 -10.34 -3.64 -6.12
C GLY A 35 -10.67 -2.26 -5.55
N ILE A 36 -10.02 -1.26 -6.12
CA ILE A 36 -10.41 0.16 -6.02
C ILE A 36 -10.60 0.73 -7.41
N ASP A 37 -11.58 1.62 -7.57
CA ASP A 37 -11.86 2.30 -8.83
C ASP A 37 -11.36 3.73 -8.76
N LEU A 38 -10.33 4.05 -9.54
CA LEU A 38 -9.80 5.40 -9.65
C LEU A 38 -10.46 6.11 -10.83
N TYR A 39 -11.56 6.81 -10.57
CA TYR A 39 -12.33 7.52 -11.59
C TYR A 39 -11.50 8.59 -12.28
N CYS A 40 -11.50 8.56 -13.61
CA CYS A 40 -10.72 9.48 -14.45
C CYS A 40 -11.29 9.54 -15.87
N GLU A 41 -10.75 10.46 -16.67
CA GLU A 41 -11.17 10.64 -18.05
C GLU A 41 -10.67 9.51 -18.95
N PRO A 42 -11.43 9.13 -20.01
CA PRO A 42 -10.94 8.23 -21.05
C PRO A 42 -9.62 8.72 -21.65
N GLY A 43 -8.72 7.80 -21.95
CA GLY A 43 -7.38 8.11 -22.47
C GLY A 43 -6.37 8.52 -21.39
N THR A 44 -6.76 8.57 -20.12
CA THR A 44 -5.80 8.79 -19.02
C THR A 44 -4.73 7.69 -19.02
N LEU A 45 -3.45 8.09 -19.12
CA LEU A 45 -2.33 7.15 -19.09
C LEU A 45 -2.24 6.44 -17.74
N VAL A 46 -2.00 5.13 -17.81
CA VAL A 46 -1.80 4.26 -16.66
C VAL A 46 -0.33 3.87 -16.55
N TYR A 47 0.22 4.04 -15.36
CA TYR A 47 1.63 3.82 -15.08
C TYR A 47 1.83 2.67 -14.10
N SER A 48 2.93 1.93 -14.23
CA SER A 48 3.32 0.95 -13.23
C SER A 48 3.60 1.66 -11.89
N ILE A 49 2.97 1.16 -10.83
CA ILE A 49 3.14 1.69 -9.47
C ILE A 49 4.52 1.36 -8.90
N THR A 50 5.07 0.19 -9.27
CA THR A 50 6.33 -0.34 -8.73
C THR A 50 7.13 -1.06 -9.82
N SER A 51 8.36 -1.45 -9.51
CA SER A 51 9.13 -2.36 -10.36
C SER A 51 8.55 -3.78 -10.32
N GLY A 52 8.60 -4.47 -11.46
CA GLY A 52 8.13 -5.85 -11.56
C GLY A 52 8.22 -6.38 -12.99
N GLU A 53 7.54 -7.50 -13.22
CA GLU A 53 7.45 -8.18 -14.50
C GLU A 53 5.99 -8.25 -14.96
N VAL A 54 5.75 -8.01 -16.24
CA VAL A 54 4.43 -8.20 -16.86
C VAL A 54 4.16 -9.70 -17.00
N VAL A 55 3.18 -10.21 -16.26
CA VAL A 55 2.86 -11.65 -16.21
C VAL A 55 1.52 -12.03 -16.85
N SER A 56 0.63 -11.05 -17.08
CA SER A 56 -0.62 -11.23 -17.83
C SER A 56 -0.94 -9.97 -18.62
N ILE A 57 -1.49 -10.16 -19.82
CA ILE A 57 -2.20 -9.16 -20.61
C ILE A 57 -3.43 -9.87 -21.16
N SER A 58 -4.61 -9.57 -20.63
CA SER A 58 -5.83 -10.34 -20.87
C SER A 58 -7.06 -9.45 -21.02
N GLN A 59 -8.13 -9.98 -21.58
CA GLN A 59 -9.41 -9.28 -21.60
C GLN A 59 -10.01 -9.27 -20.18
N PHE A 60 -10.46 -8.09 -19.73
CA PHE A 60 -10.95 -7.84 -18.37
C PHE A 60 -12.48 -7.74 -18.32
N THR A 61 -13.07 -7.02 -19.28
CA THR A 61 -14.53 -6.93 -19.45
C THR A 61 -14.91 -7.17 -20.90
N GLY A 62 -16.21 -7.41 -21.14
CA GLY A 62 -16.76 -7.59 -22.47
C GLY A 62 -17.34 -8.98 -22.73
N GLU A 63 -17.80 -9.21 -23.95
CA GLU A 63 -18.56 -10.42 -24.32
C GLU A 63 -17.74 -11.69 -24.14
N ALA A 64 -16.46 -11.68 -24.54
CA ALA A 64 -15.62 -12.87 -24.54
C ALA A 64 -15.31 -13.42 -23.14
N VAL A 65 -15.50 -12.60 -22.09
CA VAL A 65 -15.33 -12.99 -20.68
C VAL A 65 -16.67 -13.09 -19.95
N GLY A 66 -17.79 -13.14 -20.69
CA GLY A 66 -19.12 -13.31 -20.11
C GLY A 66 -19.73 -12.05 -19.50
N CYS A 67 -19.15 -10.87 -19.77
CA CYS A 67 -19.60 -9.57 -19.27
C CYS A 67 -20.13 -8.68 -20.41
N GLY A 68 -20.95 -9.24 -21.30
CA GLY A 68 -21.47 -8.59 -22.51
C GLY A 68 -22.24 -7.28 -22.30
N TRP A 69 -22.65 -6.95 -21.08
CA TRP A 69 -23.28 -5.68 -20.73
C TRP A 69 -22.28 -4.52 -20.58
N TRP A 70 -20.97 -4.79 -20.55
CA TRP A 70 -19.89 -3.80 -20.55
C TRP A 70 -19.19 -3.75 -21.92
N ASN A 71 -18.45 -2.67 -22.17
CA ASN A 71 -17.52 -2.58 -23.29
C ASN A 71 -16.36 -3.56 -23.09
N ASP A 72 -15.66 -3.87 -24.18
CA ASP A 72 -14.43 -4.63 -24.11
C ASP A 72 -13.35 -3.76 -23.48
N THR A 73 -12.77 -4.25 -22.40
CA THR A 73 -11.57 -3.66 -21.78
C THR A 73 -10.59 -4.76 -21.42
N PHE A 74 -9.37 -4.37 -21.09
CA PHE A 74 -8.29 -5.31 -20.83
C PHE A 74 -7.60 -4.98 -19.52
N GLU A 75 -6.79 -5.92 -19.08
CA GLU A 75 -5.92 -5.78 -17.92
C GLU A 75 -4.46 -6.00 -18.28
N VAL A 76 -3.59 -5.44 -17.45
CA VAL A 76 -2.19 -5.82 -17.35
C VAL A 76 -1.93 -6.23 -15.91
N THR A 77 -1.29 -7.39 -15.70
CA THR A 77 -0.89 -7.84 -14.36
C THR A 77 0.61 -7.79 -14.21
N ILE A 78 1.07 -7.10 -13.16
CA ILE A 78 2.48 -7.00 -12.80
C ILE A 78 2.77 -7.85 -11.57
N LYS A 79 3.73 -8.77 -11.68
CA LYS A 79 4.33 -9.43 -10.52
C LYS A 79 5.46 -8.55 -9.97
N THR A 80 5.30 -8.05 -8.76
CA THR A 80 6.30 -7.19 -8.10
C THR A 80 7.56 -7.98 -7.74
N LEU A 81 8.66 -7.27 -7.49
CA LEU A 81 9.92 -7.91 -7.05
C LEU A 81 9.78 -8.65 -5.71
N GLU A 82 8.80 -8.28 -4.88
CA GLU A 82 8.43 -8.97 -3.64
C GLU A 82 7.50 -10.18 -3.85
N GLY A 83 7.20 -10.55 -5.10
CA GLY A 83 6.41 -11.73 -5.45
C GLY A 83 4.89 -11.53 -5.38
N LYS A 84 4.40 -10.31 -5.18
CA LYS A 84 2.97 -9.98 -5.14
C LYS A 84 2.45 -9.56 -6.51
N PHE A 85 1.14 -9.45 -6.70
CA PHE A 85 0.55 -9.16 -8.01
C PHE A 85 -0.34 -7.93 -7.97
N ILE A 86 -0.21 -7.07 -8.97
CA ILE A 86 -1.05 -5.88 -9.16
C ILE A 86 -1.75 -6.01 -10.50
N VAL A 87 -3.07 -6.00 -10.49
CA VAL A 87 -3.90 -6.00 -11.71
C VAL A 87 -4.32 -4.56 -12.01
N TYR A 88 -4.05 -4.11 -13.23
CA TYR A 88 -4.46 -2.82 -13.77
C TYR A 88 -5.54 -3.07 -14.82
N GLY A 89 -6.81 -3.07 -14.40
CA GLY A 89 -7.96 -3.37 -15.25
C GLY A 89 -8.60 -2.12 -15.87
N GLU A 90 -9.53 -2.37 -16.81
CA GLU A 90 -10.33 -1.34 -17.48
C GLU A 90 -9.50 -0.38 -18.37
N ILE A 91 -8.42 -0.94 -18.94
CA ILE A 91 -7.49 -0.21 -19.81
C ILE A 91 -7.45 -0.80 -21.21
N GLN A 92 -6.86 -0.04 -22.13
CA GLN A 92 -6.23 -0.54 -23.35
C GLN A 92 -4.71 -0.59 -23.11
N PRO A 93 -4.09 -1.79 -23.12
CA PRO A 93 -2.66 -1.97 -22.93
C PRO A 93 -1.85 -1.26 -23.99
N GLU A 94 -0.68 -0.77 -23.60
CA GLU A 94 0.30 -0.19 -24.52
C GLU A 94 0.73 -1.24 -25.56
N PRO A 95 0.61 -0.99 -26.87
CA PRO A 95 0.89 -1.99 -27.91
C PRO A 95 2.31 -2.59 -27.88
N THR A 96 3.27 -1.88 -27.30
CA THR A 96 4.65 -2.37 -27.17
C THR A 96 4.90 -3.25 -25.96
N LEU A 97 3.94 -3.33 -25.02
CA LEU A 97 4.06 -4.10 -23.79
C LEU A 97 4.00 -5.61 -24.09
N LYS A 98 4.86 -6.39 -23.42
CA LYS A 98 4.97 -7.85 -23.65
C LYS A 98 5.03 -8.63 -22.35
N LEU A 99 4.53 -9.87 -22.37
CA LEU A 99 4.76 -10.83 -21.29
C LEU A 99 6.26 -11.02 -21.05
N GLY A 100 6.66 -11.11 -19.79
CA GLY A 100 8.06 -11.21 -19.37
C GLY A 100 8.83 -9.88 -19.38
N GLN A 101 8.21 -8.78 -19.84
CA GLN A 101 8.86 -7.47 -19.82
C GLN A 101 9.01 -6.96 -18.38
N SER A 102 10.21 -6.53 -18.03
CA SER A 102 10.44 -5.78 -16.80
C SER A 102 9.95 -4.34 -16.93
N VAL A 103 9.28 -3.84 -15.90
CA VAL A 103 8.81 -2.45 -15.79
C VAL A 103 9.37 -1.81 -14.53
N THR A 104 9.43 -0.49 -14.54
CA THR A 104 9.85 0.37 -13.43
C THR A 104 8.73 1.36 -13.08
N PRO A 105 8.75 1.96 -11.87
CA PRO A 105 7.72 2.91 -11.48
C PRO A 105 7.65 4.08 -12.46
N GLY A 106 6.47 4.35 -13.02
CA GLY A 106 6.27 5.41 -14.01
C GLY A 106 6.36 4.96 -15.47
N ASP A 107 6.67 3.69 -15.75
CA ASP A 107 6.52 3.15 -17.11
C ASP A 107 5.04 3.05 -17.48
N VAL A 108 4.71 3.41 -18.73
CA VAL A 108 3.33 3.37 -19.23
C VAL A 108 2.93 1.93 -19.51
N LEU A 109 1.79 1.51 -18.94
CA LEU A 109 1.18 0.19 -19.17
C LEU A 109 0.04 0.25 -20.19
N GLY A 110 -0.52 1.43 -20.43
CA GLY A 110 -1.64 1.65 -21.33
C GLY A 110 -2.40 2.92 -20.99
N HIS A 111 -3.69 2.96 -21.36
CA HIS A 111 -4.59 4.06 -21.04
C HIS A 111 -5.99 3.57 -20.68
N VAL A 112 -6.69 4.30 -19.82
CA VAL A 112 -8.05 3.96 -19.39
C VAL A 112 -9.03 4.11 -20.55
N ILE A 113 -9.97 3.17 -20.66
CA ILE A 113 -11.06 3.20 -21.64
C ILE A 113 -12.42 3.04 -20.93
N THR A 114 -13.50 3.48 -21.58
CA THR A 114 -14.84 3.49 -20.97
C THR A 114 -15.42 2.08 -20.84
N VAL A 115 -15.85 1.71 -19.63
CA VAL A 115 -16.38 0.38 -19.30
C VAL A 115 -17.88 0.28 -19.59
N LEU A 116 -18.65 1.32 -19.24
CA LEU A 116 -20.10 1.28 -19.36
C LEU A 116 -20.55 1.58 -20.80
N LYS A 117 -21.41 0.71 -21.37
CA LYS A 117 -22.03 0.92 -22.69
C LYS A 117 -23.05 2.06 -22.74
N LYS A 118 -23.67 2.37 -21.60
CA LYS A 118 -24.72 3.38 -21.47
C LYS A 118 -24.44 4.23 -20.25
N ASP A 119 -24.63 5.54 -20.41
CA ASP A 119 -24.59 6.47 -19.29
C ASP A 119 -25.75 6.18 -18.32
N LYS A 120 -25.39 6.05 -17.04
CA LYS A 120 -26.32 5.79 -15.94
C LYS A 120 -26.28 6.91 -14.89
N GLY A 121 -25.67 8.06 -15.21
CA GLY A 121 -25.41 9.15 -14.25
C GLY A 121 -24.34 8.79 -13.21
N LEU A 122 -23.53 7.77 -13.49
CA LEU A 122 -22.41 7.34 -12.67
C LEU A 122 -21.12 7.47 -13.50
N PRO A 123 -19.95 7.67 -12.87
CA PRO A 123 -18.69 7.63 -13.58
C PRO A 123 -18.57 6.35 -14.42
N MET A 124 -18.29 6.50 -15.71
CA MET A 124 -18.29 5.40 -16.67
C MET A 124 -16.88 4.88 -17.00
N THR A 125 -15.87 5.57 -16.46
CA THR A 125 -14.47 5.40 -16.82
C THR A 125 -13.63 5.52 -15.54
N MET A 126 -12.78 4.52 -15.32
CA MET A 126 -11.94 4.41 -14.13
C MET A 126 -10.79 3.44 -14.41
N LEU A 127 -9.71 3.57 -13.66
CA LEU A 127 -8.73 2.50 -13.53
C LEU A 127 -9.15 1.60 -12.37
N HIS A 128 -9.46 0.35 -12.67
CA HIS A 128 -9.68 -0.68 -11.66
C HIS A 128 -8.35 -1.27 -11.22
N LEU A 129 -8.07 -1.26 -9.92
CA LEU A 129 -6.82 -1.76 -9.36
C LEU A 129 -7.08 -2.85 -8.31
N GLU A 130 -6.52 -4.04 -8.54
CA GLU A 130 -6.53 -5.12 -7.56
C GLU A 130 -5.11 -5.44 -7.09
N TYR A 131 -5.00 -5.98 -5.88
CA TYR A 131 -3.72 -6.37 -5.29
C TYR A 131 -3.83 -7.74 -4.67
N TYR A 132 -2.89 -8.62 -4.97
CA TYR A 132 -2.88 -9.99 -4.48
C TYR A 132 -1.53 -10.38 -3.89
N ASN A 133 -1.57 -11.34 -2.97
CA ASN A 133 -0.37 -11.96 -2.40
C ASN A 133 0.26 -12.99 -3.36
N GLU A 134 1.36 -13.59 -2.92
CA GLU A 134 2.17 -14.55 -3.66
C GLU A 134 1.46 -15.85 -4.06
N MET A 135 0.30 -16.15 -3.47
CA MET A 135 -0.50 -17.35 -3.79
C MET A 135 -1.47 -17.14 -4.96
N TYR A 136 -1.54 -15.92 -5.51
CA TYR A 136 -2.37 -15.64 -6.67
C TYR A 136 -1.92 -16.41 -7.91
N ASP A 137 -2.86 -17.05 -8.60
CA ASP A 137 -2.63 -17.99 -9.70
C ASP A 137 -2.99 -17.40 -11.08
N LEU A 138 -3.24 -16.08 -11.15
CA LEU A 138 -3.65 -15.34 -12.34
C LEU A 138 -5.07 -15.64 -12.84
N ASN A 139 -5.90 -16.34 -12.05
CA ASN A 139 -7.33 -16.48 -12.36
C ASN A 139 -8.13 -15.29 -11.81
N PRO A 140 -9.23 -14.87 -12.47
CA PRO A 140 -10.13 -13.85 -11.92
C PRO A 140 -10.67 -14.25 -10.55
N VAL A 141 -10.66 -13.33 -9.59
CA VAL A 141 -11.18 -13.55 -8.24
C VAL A 141 -12.43 -12.71 -8.04
N VAL A 142 -13.56 -13.37 -7.79
CA VAL A 142 -14.81 -12.70 -7.41
C VAL A 142 -14.96 -12.80 -5.89
N TRP A 143 -15.16 -11.67 -5.22
CA TRP A 143 -15.50 -11.66 -3.80
C TRP A 143 -17.02 -11.66 -3.65
N GLU A 144 -17.56 -12.87 -3.49
CA GLU A 144 -19.00 -13.13 -3.43
C GLU A 144 -19.67 -12.54 -2.18
N LEU A 145 -20.94 -12.18 -2.31
CA LEU A 145 -21.78 -11.76 -1.19
C LEU A 145 -21.83 -12.84 -0.09
N ASP A 146 -21.91 -12.40 1.17
CA ASP A 146 -21.99 -13.27 2.35
C ASP A 146 -20.80 -14.23 2.55
N THR A 147 -19.71 -14.05 1.80
CA THR A 147 -18.47 -14.81 1.96
C THR A 147 -17.37 -14.02 2.66
N LYS A 148 -16.40 -14.73 3.23
CA LYS A 148 -15.16 -14.11 3.70
C LYS A 148 -14.35 -13.60 2.52
N LYS A 149 -13.59 -12.52 2.72
CA LYS A 149 -12.61 -12.04 1.75
C LYS A 149 -11.71 -13.19 1.29
N PRO A 150 -11.50 -13.37 -0.03
CA PRO A 150 -10.52 -14.31 -0.55
C PRO A 150 -9.15 -14.15 0.12
N GLU A 151 -8.46 -15.26 0.35
CA GLU A 151 -7.19 -15.29 1.08
C GLU A 151 -6.07 -14.60 0.30
N THR A 152 -6.07 -14.78 -1.03
CA THR A 152 -5.11 -14.16 -1.96
C THR A 152 -5.29 -12.65 -2.06
N LEU A 153 -6.53 -12.16 -1.89
CA LEU A 153 -6.89 -10.77 -2.14
C LEU A 153 -6.40 -9.83 -1.03
N MET A 154 -5.65 -8.80 -1.39
CA MET A 154 -5.13 -7.76 -0.51
C MET A 154 -5.82 -6.43 -0.75
N ASN A 155 -5.78 -5.51 0.21
CA ASN A 155 -6.32 -4.16 0.02
C ASN A 155 -5.34 -3.30 -0.80
N PRO A 156 -5.71 -2.86 -2.02
CA PRO A 156 -4.83 -2.08 -2.89
C PRO A 156 -4.58 -0.63 -2.42
N LEU A 157 -5.35 -0.11 -1.45
CA LEU A 157 -5.12 1.22 -0.87
C LEU A 157 -3.70 1.37 -0.29
N PHE A 158 -3.11 0.27 0.18
CA PHE A 158 -1.72 0.25 0.63
C PHE A 158 -0.73 0.70 -0.47
N LEU A 159 -0.95 0.28 -1.71
CA LEU A 159 -0.13 0.70 -2.84
C LEU A 159 -0.30 2.19 -3.09
N ILE A 160 -1.55 2.66 -3.11
CA ILE A 160 -1.88 4.06 -3.39
C ILE A 160 -1.24 4.99 -2.37
N PHE A 161 -1.36 4.72 -1.07
CA PHE A 161 -0.76 5.57 -0.04
C PHE A 161 0.76 5.67 -0.18
N LYS A 162 1.43 4.58 -0.53
CA LYS A 162 2.87 4.61 -0.82
C LYS A 162 3.27 5.49 -2.01
N THR A 163 2.35 5.79 -2.94
CA THR A 163 2.62 6.71 -4.05
C THR A 163 2.51 8.19 -3.64
N PHE A 164 1.88 8.47 -2.49
CA PHE A 164 1.81 9.80 -1.88
C PHE A 164 2.91 10.03 -0.85
N ASP A 165 3.48 8.95 -0.32
CA ASP A 165 4.73 9.02 0.43
C ASP A 165 5.83 9.50 -0.53
N GLU A 166 6.26 10.75 -0.39
CA GLU A 166 7.43 11.24 -1.12
C GLU A 166 8.60 10.27 -0.91
N PRO A 167 9.51 10.08 -1.90
CA PRO A 167 10.78 9.42 -1.61
C PRO A 167 11.41 10.15 -0.42
N ASN A 168 11.45 9.47 0.73
CA ASN A 168 11.88 10.02 2.02
C ASN A 168 13.32 10.53 1.89
N THR A 169 13.48 11.78 1.43
CA THR A 169 14.75 12.51 1.44
C THR A 169 14.87 13.39 2.67
N LYS A 170 13.80 13.47 3.49
CA LYS A 170 13.84 14.10 4.81
C LYS A 170 13.72 13.01 5.88
N PRO A 171 14.71 12.86 6.78
CA PRO A 171 14.56 11.91 7.88
C PRO A 171 13.30 12.26 8.66
N ARG A 172 12.48 11.23 8.95
CA ARG A 172 11.33 11.40 9.84
C ARG A 172 11.80 12.05 11.15
N PRO A 173 11.05 13.00 11.71
CA PRO A 173 11.35 13.51 13.05
C PRO A 173 11.51 12.32 13.99
N LYS A 174 12.64 12.28 14.71
CA LYS A 174 12.88 11.21 15.67
C LYS A 174 11.80 11.24 16.76
N THR A 175 11.28 10.07 17.15
CA THR A 175 10.37 9.97 18.29
C THR A 175 11.09 10.32 19.59
N LYS A 176 10.36 10.64 20.67
CA LYS A 176 10.99 10.89 21.98
C LYS A 176 11.82 9.70 22.46
N THR A 177 11.39 8.47 22.18
CA THR A 177 12.15 7.25 22.45
C THR A 177 13.47 7.21 21.67
N GLN A 178 13.44 7.56 20.39
CA GLN A 178 14.66 7.64 19.57
C GLN A 178 15.61 8.74 20.07
N LEU A 179 15.07 9.90 20.42
CA LEU A 179 15.87 11.00 21.00
C LEU A 179 16.51 10.61 22.34
N PHE A 180 15.79 9.85 23.18
CA PHE A 180 16.35 9.27 24.41
C PHE A 180 17.49 8.31 24.11
N ASN A 181 17.26 7.36 23.19
CA ASN A 181 18.28 6.36 22.84
C ASN A 181 19.52 6.99 22.22
N ASP A 182 19.38 8.03 21.39
CA ASP A 182 20.52 8.78 20.85
C ASP A 182 21.32 9.47 21.97
N ARG A 183 20.62 10.13 22.91
CA ARG A 183 21.26 10.88 24.00
C ARG A 183 22.07 9.98 24.92
N TRP A 184 21.54 8.79 25.20
CA TRP A 184 22.12 7.83 26.15
C TRP A 184 22.92 6.72 25.46
N GLN A 185 23.17 6.83 24.16
CA GLN A 185 23.83 5.81 23.35
C GLN A 185 25.21 5.40 23.87
N GLU A 186 25.99 6.35 24.41
CA GLU A 186 27.32 6.07 24.98
C GLU A 186 27.27 5.20 26.24
N HIS A 187 26.11 5.14 26.90
CA HIS A 187 25.85 4.32 28.08
C HIS A 187 25.11 3.02 27.73
N LEU A 188 24.69 2.84 26.47
CA LEU A 188 23.98 1.65 26.01
C LEU A 188 24.97 0.53 25.70
N GLU A 189 24.74 -0.65 26.27
CA GLU A 189 25.53 -1.83 25.95
C GLU A 189 25.37 -2.24 24.49
N ASN A 190 26.46 -2.74 23.89
CA ASN A 190 26.47 -3.21 22.51
C ASN A 190 25.40 -4.32 22.30
N ASP A 191 24.85 -4.37 21.09
CA ASP A 191 23.82 -5.36 20.68
C ASP A 191 22.47 -5.27 21.43
N HIS A 192 22.21 -4.16 22.12
CA HIS A 192 20.92 -3.89 22.75
C HIS A 192 20.19 -2.68 22.16
N TYR A 193 18.86 -2.63 22.35
CA TYR A 193 17.97 -1.65 21.71
C TYR A 193 17.62 -0.45 22.61
N GLY A 194 18.13 -0.40 23.84
CA GLY A 194 17.84 0.68 24.78
C GLY A 194 16.37 0.73 25.19
N LEU A 195 15.75 1.91 25.12
CA LEU A 195 14.35 2.14 25.47
C LEU A 195 13.41 1.68 24.36
N ALA A 196 12.45 0.80 24.72
CA ALA A 196 11.36 0.35 23.84
C ALA A 196 9.98 0.85 24.30
N ILE A 197 9.92 1.73 25.31
CA ILE A 197 8.68 2.33 25.80
C ILE A 197 8.45 3.65 25.05
N ASP A 198 7.25 3.82 24.50
CA ASP A 198 6.81 5.03 23.78
C ASP A 198 5.69 5.71 24.57
N VAL A 199 6.05 6.25 25.75
CA VAL A 199 5.17 6.98 26.66
C VAL A 199 5.93 8.20 27.16
N ASP A 200 5.48 9.39 26.76
CA ASP A 200 6.15 10.67 26.99
C ASP A 200 6.54 10.90 28.46
N GLU A 201 5.64 10.65 29.40
CA GLU A 201 5.87 10.85 30.83
C GLU A 201 6.94 9.91 31.38
N VAL A 202 7.01 8.67 30.86
CA VAL A 202 8.03 7.69 31.24
C VAL A 202 9.39 8.10 30.69
N ILE A 203 9.43 8.54 29.43
CA ILE A 203 10.66 8.99 28.77
C ILE A 203 11.24 10.20 29.51
N GLU A 204 10.41 11.20 29.80
CA GLU A 204 10.84 12.41 30.53
C GLU A 204 11.28 12.11 31.95
N TYR A 205 10.65 11.14 32.62
CA TYR A 205 11.08 10.68 33.94
C TYR A 205 12.43 9.99 33.88
N LEU A 206 12.61 9.04 32.95
CA LEU A 206 13.86 8.30 32.77
C LEU A 206 15.01 9.21 32.42
N ASP A 207 14.79 10.19 31.53
CA ASP A 207 15.81 11.14 31.10
C ASP A 207 16.35 11.96 32.28
N LYS A 208 15.47 12.46 33.14
CA LYS A 208 15.84 13.14 34.40
C LYS A 208 16.60 12.21 35.35
N LYS A 209 16.21 10.93 35.43
CA LYS A 209 16.89 9.94 36.29
C LYS A 209 18.27 9.56 35.76
N PHE A 210 18.42 9.43 34.46
CA PHE A 210 19.71 9.12 33.82
C PHE A 210 20.68 10.30 33.95
N GLU A 211 20.21 11.55 33.91
CA GLU A 211 21.05 12.72 34.23
C GLU A 211 21.58 12.69 35.67
N LEU A 212 20.72 12.37 36.65
CA LEU A 212 21.16 12.20 38.04
C LEU A 212 22.12 11.02 38.17
N LEU A 213 21.83 9.91 37.50
CA LEU A 213 22.67 8.71 37.51
C LEU A 213 24.05 8.98 36.90
N LYS A 214 24.13 9.71 35.77
CA LYS A 214 25.38 10.11 35.13
C LYS A 214 26.23 10.98 36.05
N LYS A 215 25.59 11.87 36.81
CA LYS A 215 26.29 12.73 37.76
C LYS A 215 26.97 11.93 38.87
N ASP A 216 26.27 10.94 39.42
CA ASP A 216 26.79 10.13 40.53
C ASP A 216 27.68 8.97 40.06
N TYR A 217 27.43 8.45 38.86
CA TYR A 217 28.10 7.29 38.26
C TYR A 217 28.39 7.55 36.76
N PRO A 218 29.44 8.29 36.41
CA PRO A 218 29.71 8.69 35.02
C PRO A 218 29.90 7.56 34.01
N ASN A 219 30.24 6.35 34.48
CA ASN A 219 30.49 5.18 33.64
C ASN A 219 29.40 4.12 33.74
N PHE A 220 28.18 4.48 34.17
CA PHE A 220 27.07 3.53 34.22
C PHE A 220 26.76 3.02 32.80
N THR A 221 26.32 1.77 32.71
CA THR A 221 25.80 1.18 31.48
C THR A 221 24.38 0.66 31.70
N TYR A 222 23.65 0.47 30.61
CA TYR A 222 22.36 -0.20 30.61
C TYR A 222 22.16 -1.00 29.32
N ALA A 223 21.41 -2.10 29.40
CA ALA A 223 21.11 -2.95 28.24
C ALA A 223 19.79 -2.53 27.58
N GLN A 224 18.69 -2.55 28.32
CA GLN A 224 17.36 -2.33 27.74
C GLN A 224 16.42 -1.70 28.76
N ILE A 225 15.41 -0.99 28.28
CA ILE A 225 14.33 -0.44 29.09
C ILE A 225 13.01 -0.84 28.44
N LYS A 226 12.23 -1.64 29.16
CA LYS A 226 10.97 -2.21 28.66
C LYS A 226 9.97 -2.39 29.78
N THR A 227 8.72 -2.57 29.39
CA THR A 227 7.66 -2.93 30.33
C THR A 227 7.80 -4.40 30.75
N LYS A 228 7.80 -4.68 32.05
CA LYS A 228 7.68 -6.02 32.62
C LYS A 228 6.66 -5.99 33.75
N PHE A 229 5.65 -6.84 33.68
CA PHE A 229 4.52 -6.86 34.63
C PHE A 229 3.85 -5.48 34.80
N SER A 230 3.70 -4.72 33.70
CA SER A 230 3.16 -3.35 33.70
C SER A 230 4.03 -2.29 34.39
N PHE A 231 5.25 -2.63 34.78
CA PHE A 231 6.23 -1.67 35.32
C PHE A 231 7.31 -1.35 34.29
N CYS A 232 7.70 -0.09 34.21
CA CYS A 232 8.91 0.32 33.51
C CYS A 232 10.12 -0.30 34.23
N THR A 233 10.85 -1.16 33.53
CA THR A 233 12.02 -1.87 34.06
C THR A 233 13.26 -1.47 33.27
N VAL A 234 14.26 -0.93 33.96
CA VAL A 234 15.59 -0.64 33.44
C VAL A 234 16.48 -1.84 33.75
N TYR A 235 17.11 -2.40 32.72
CA TYR A 235 18.10 -3.47 32.85
C TYR A 235 19.47 -2.82 32.74
N MET A 236 20.21 -2.85 33.85
CA MET A 236 21.61 -2.43 33.93
C MET A 236 22.52 -3.64 34.12
#